data_AF-A0A7Z9TFQ9-F1
#
_entry.id   AF-A0A7Z9TFQ9-F1
#
_cell.length_a   1.000
_cell.length_b   1.000
_cell.length_c   1.000
_cell.angle_alpha   90.00
_cell.angle_beta   90.00
_cell.angle_gamma   90.00
#
_symmetry.space_group_name_H-M   'P 1'
#
loop_
_entity.id
_entity.type
_entity.pdbx_description
1 polymer ?
#
loop_
_entity_poly.entity_id
_entity_poly.type
_entity_poly.pdbx_seq_one_letter_code
_entity_poly.pdbx_strand_id
1 'polypeptide(L)' 'MDGFRWDYQDKTGTPNLDYLVENGVTSESYIPVFPSSTFPNHLSIVTGCYPENHGIISNSM' A
#
# COMPACT_ATOMS: atom_id res chain seq x y z
N MET A 1 -6.69 -0.19 -1.48
CA MET A 1 -6.64 -0.81 -2.82
C MET A 1 -5.43 -1.72 -2.83
N ASP A 2 -5.60 -3.00 -3.16
CA ASP A 2 -4.46 -3.92 -3.26
C ASP A 2 -3.76 -3.74 -4.63
N GLY A 3 -2.43 -3.81 -4.64
CA GLY A 3 -1.63 -3.70 -5.86
C GLY A 3 -1.67 -2.34 -6.57
N PHE A 4 -2.17 -1.28 -5.93
CA PHE A 4 -2.17 0.07 -6.51
C PHE A 4 -0.76 0.67 -6.41
N ARG A 5 -0.01 0.62 -7.52
CA ARG A 5 1.34 1.19 -7.59
C ARG A 5 1.26 2.72 -7.57
N TRP A 6 2.28 3.35 -7.01
CA TRP A 6 2.37 4.79 -6.81
C TRP A 6 2.16 5.64 -8.09
N ASP A 7 2.47 5.10 -9.27
CA ASP A 7 2.40 5.80 -10.56
C ASP A 7 1.12 5.49 -11.37
N TYR A 8 0.14 4.79 -10.77
CA TYR A 8 -1.07 4.38 -11.50
C TYR A 8 -2.08 5.51 -11.70
N GLN A 9 -2.14 6.47 -10.77
CA GLN A 9 -3.01 7.64 -10.90
C GLN A 9 -2.65 8.50 -12.13
N ASP A 10 -1.38 8.54 -12.52
CA ASP A 10 -0.94 9.35 -13.67
C ASP A 10 -1.15 8.63 -15.03
N LYS A 11 -1.50 7.34 -15.00
CA LYS A 11 -1.62 6.51 -16.21
C LYS A 11 -3.02 6.45 -16.79
N THR A 12 -4.02 6.90 -16.05
CA THR A 12 -5.43 6.89 -16.47
C THR A 12 -6.19 7.99 -15.76
N GLY A 13 -7.28 8.50 -16.35
CA GLY A 13 -8.12 9.49 -15.68
C GLY A 13 -8.78 8.93 -14.43
N THR A 14 -8.47 9.49 -13.26
CA THR A 14 -9.00 9.06 -11.96
C THR A 14 -9.66 10.21 -11.22
N PRO A 15 -10.76 10.80 -11.73
CA PRO A 15 -11.28 12.10 -11.26
C PRO A 15 -11.57 12.16 -9.75
N ASN A 16 -11.97 11.05 -9.13
CA ASN A 16 -12.19 10.98 -7.69
C ASN A 16 -10.89 10.89 -6.88
N LEU A 17 -9.86 10.23 -7.40
CA LEU A 17 -8.53 10.23 -6.78
C LEU A 17 -7.83 11.56 -6.99
N ASP A 18 -7.98 12.16 -8.18
CA ASP A 18 -7.44 13.48 -8.51
C ASP A 18 -7.99 14.53 -7.54
N TYR A 19 -9.30 14.49 -7.25
CA TYR A 19 -9.91 15.34 -6.22
C TYR A 19 -9.27 15.16 -4.82
N LEU A 20 -8.96 13.92 -4.42
CA LEU A 20 -8.31 13.64 -3.13
C LEU A 20 -6.86 14.14 -3.11
N VAL A 21 -6.14 14.05 -4.23
CA VAL A 21 -4.77 14.56 -4.39
C VAL A 21 -4.75 16.07 -4.28
N GLU A 22 -5.67 16.77 -4.96
CA GLU A 22 -5.76 18.24 -4.99
C GLU A 22 -6.18 18.85 -3.64
N ASN A 23 -7.04 18.15 -2.89
CA ASN A 23 -7.66 18.66 -1.66
C ASN A 23 -7.12 18.00 -0.37
N GLY A 24 -6.12 17.14 -0.49
CA GLY A 24 -5.61 16.31 0.60
C GLY A 24 -4.10 16.42 0.83
N VAL A 25 -3.55 15.39 1.45
CA VAL A 25 -2.09 15.22 1.65
C VAL A 25 -1.65 14.01 0.86
N THR A 26 -0.55 14.17 0.13
CA THR A 26 0.04 13.11 -0.70
C THR A 26 1.49 12.85 -0.30
N SER A 27 1.97 11.67 -0.68
CA SER A 27 3.36 11.23 -0.50
C SER A 27 3.87 10.71 -1.84
N GLU A 28 5.17 10.81 -2.10
CA GLU A 28 5.77 10.36 -3.37
C GLU A 28 5.52 8.87 -3.65
N SER A 29 5.66 8.02 -2.64
CA SER A 29 5.38 6.59 -2.73
C SER A 29 5.27 5.95 -1.35
N TYR A 30 4.77 4.72 -1.32
CA TYR A 30 4.79 3.85 -0.15
C TYR A 30 5.91 2.81 -0.30
N ILE A 31 6.70 2.62 0.75
CA ILE A 31 7.72 1.57 0.83
C ILE A 31 7.09 0.35 1.52
N PRO A 32 6.78 -0.75 0.79
CA PRO A 32 6.18 -1.94 1.39
C PRO A 32 7.20 -2.71 2.24
N VAL A 33 6.69 -3.46 3.21
CA VAL A 33 7.50 -4.45 3.93
C VAL A 33 7.83 -5.62 3.00
N PHE A 34 8.96 -6.29 3.27
CA PHE A 34 9.32 -7.52 2.59
C PHE A 34 8.73 -8.74 3.33
N PRO A 35 8.13 -9.72 2.62
CA PRO A 35 7.86 -9.70 1.18
C PRO A 35 6.71 -8.77 0.80
N SER A 36 6.78 -8.18 -0.40
CA SER A 36 5.77 -7.26 -0.95
C SER A 36 4.50 -8.02 -1.40
N SER A 37 3.88 -8.72 -0.46
CA SER A 37 2.66 -9.52 -0.63
C SER A 37 1.51 -8.94 0.20
N THR A 38 0.29 -9.21 -0.25
CA THR A 38 -0.96 -8.70 0.32
C THR A 38 -1.04 -8.86 1.84
N PHE A 39 -1.16 -10.09 2.36
CA PHE A 39 -1.36 -10.33 3.80
C PHE A 39 -0.23 -9.77 4.67
N PRO A 40 1.07 -9.98 4.35
CA PRO A 40 2.16 -9.37 5.10
C PRO A 40 2.07 -7.84 5.16
N ASN A 41 1.83 -7.17 4.03
CA ASN A 41 1.78 -5.70 3.99
C ASN A 41 0.55 -5.12 4.69
N HIS A 42 -0.62 -5.71 4.47
CA HIS A 42 -1.85 -5.26 5.11
C HIS A 42 -1.75 -5.35 6.64
N LEU A 43 -1.16 -6.43 7.16
CA LEU A 43 -0.96 -6.57 8.61
C LEU A 43 0.12 -5.66 9.16
N SER A 44 1.21 -5.43 8.44
CA SER A 44 2.23 -4.46 8.84
C SER A 44 1.67 -3.03 8.94
N ILE A 45 0.78 -2.63 8.03
CA ILE A 45 0.09 -1.32 8.09
C ILE A 45 -0.78 -1.20 9.35
N VAL A 46 -1.53 -2.25 9.68
CA VAL A 46 -2.45 -2.24 10.84
C VAL A 46 -1.70 -2.31 12.17
N THR A 47 -0.64 -3.12 12.24
CA THR A 47 0.07 -3.40 13.50
C THR A 47 1.25 -2.49 13.76
N GLY A 48 1.83 -1.88 12.72
CA GLY A 48 3.12 -1.19 12.80
C GLY A 48 4.31 -2.12 13.01
N CYS A 49 4.11 -3.43 12.93
CA CYS A 49 5.14 -4.45 13.13
C CYS A 49 5.65 -4.99 11.79
N TYR A 50 6.89 -5.49 11.76
CA TYR A 50 7.40 -6.25 10.61
C TYR A 50 6.74 -7.64 10.52
N PRO A 51 6.74 -8.28 9.33
CA PRO A 51 6.23 -9.64 9.14
C PRO A 51 6.78 -10.69 10.10
N GLU A 52 8.05 -10.57 10.48
CA GLU A 52 8.68 -11.42 11.50
C GLU A 52 8.03 -11.28 12.90
N ASN A 53 7.52 -10.11 13.24
CA ASN A 53 6.96 -9.82 14.56
C ASN A 53 5.47 -10.14 14.64
N HIS A 54 4.70 -9.91 13.56
CA HIS A 54 3.28 -10.27 13.51
C HIS A 54 3.02 -11.69 12.96
N GLY A 55 4.07 -12.42 12.57
CA GLY A 55 4.01 -13.85 12.25
C GLY A 55 3.41 -14.22 10.89
N ILE A 56 3.02 -13.25 10.07
CA ILE A 56 2.44 -13.51 8.73
C ILE A 56 3.44 -13.07 7.67
N ILE A 57 4.21 -14.04 7.19
CA ILE A 57 5.33 -13.84 6.27
C ILE A 57 4.99 -14.15 4.80
N SER A 58 3.81 -14.71 4.52
CA SER A 58 3.38 -15.14 3.19
C SER A 58 1.87 -15.06 3.03
N ASN A 59 1.38 -14.97 1.79
CA ASN A 59 -0.04 -15.08 1.46
C ASN A 59 -0.55 -16.52 1.51
N SER A 60 0.33 -17.50 1.32
CA SER A 60 0.03 -18.93 1.41
C SER A 60 0.71 -19.51 2.63
N MET A 61 -0.04 -20.31 3.39
CA MET A 61 0.45 -21.07 4.53
C MET A 61 0.98 -22.43 4.09
#